data_AF-A0A915UY14-F1
#
_entry.id   AF-A0A915UY14-F1
#
_cell.length_a   1.000
_cell.length_b   1.000
_cell.length_c   1.000
_cell.angle_alpha   90.00
_cell.angle_beta   90.00
_cell.angle_gamma   90.00
#
_symmetry.space_group_name_H-M   'P 1'
#
loop_
_entity.id
_entity.type
_entity.pdbx_description
1 polymer ?
#
loop_
_entity_poly.entity_id
_entity_poly.type
_entity_poly.pdbx_seq_one_letter_code
_entity_poly.pdbx_strand_id
1 'polypeptide(L)'
;MGRKDAGAPPNGVDGVSGLLNWQYAYVLTQAADLEAMLGERAMAARWRNLAKRIAQAACTAFWYESRGLMADTLAHDCFSEHTQCMAVLSGLIDARQRRRIAHGLLHDPDLARCTIYFSFYLFEALRMLGRVDAIFDRLQLWFDLKANGLRTPIEQPEPSRSDCHGWGSHPLFHYFATFLGIRPASFGFEAVEVRPQLGRLTRASGRLAHPRGEIVADFRVQDGRVRGTVQLPAGVRGVFIANGERREIGASARLQV
;
A
#
# COMPACT_ATOMS: atom_id res chain seq x y z
N MET A 1 1.94 -18.28 33.41
CA MET A 1 1.16 -17.12 32.92
C MET A 1 2.12 -16.21 32.16
N GLY A 2 2.54 -16.64 30.97
CA GLY A 2 3.53 -15.93 30.14
C GLY A 2 2.88 -14.72 29.48
N ARG A 3 3.62 -13.61 29.33
CA ARG A 3 3.15 -12.39 28.65
C ARG A 3 2.45 -12.78 27.36
N LYS A 4 1.16 -12.47 27.23
CA LYS A 4 0.52 -12.42 25.91
C LYS A 4 1.31 -11.40 25.11
N ASP A 5 1.99 -11.84 24.06
CA ASP A 5 2.78 -10.95 23.21
C ASP A 5 1.88 -9.82 22.71
N ALA A 6 2.14 -8.61 23.21
CA ALA A 6 1.28 -7.44 23.10
C ALA A 6 1.36 -6.81 21.71
N GLY A 7 0.95 -7.55 20.67
CA GLY A 7 1.07 -7.13 19.28
C GLY A 7 2.48 -7.22 18.69
N ALA A 8 3.42 -7.88 19.39
CA ALA A 8 4.74 -8.18 18.84
C ALA A 8 4.64 -9.32 17.81
N PRO A 9 5.34 -9.24 16.67
CA PRO A 9 5.37 -10.34 15.72
C PRO A 9 6.14 -11.54 16.27
N PRO A 10 6.01 -12.74 15.64
CA PRO A 10 6.85 -13.88 15.96
C PRO A 10 8.33 -13.49 15.99
N ASN A 11 9.01 -13.88 17.07
CA ASN A 11 10.42 -13.56 17.34
C ASN A 11 10.75 -12.05 17.38
N GLY A 12 9.75 -11.18 17.60
CA GLY A 12 9.91 -9.73 17.52
C GLY A 12 10.53 -9.05 18.74
N VAL A 13 10.67 -9.75 19.87
CA VAL A 13 11.23 -9.19 21.11
C VAL A 13 12.71 -9.55 21.26
N ASP A 14 13.02 -10.85 21.34
CA ASP A 14 14.38 -11.35 21.60
C ASP A 14 14.93 -12.26 20.48
N GLY A 15 14.27 -12.29 19.32
CA GLY A 15 14.59 -13.20 18.23
C GLY A 15 14.85 -12.52 16.88
N VAL A 16 14.91 -13.34 15.84
CA VAL A 16 15.11 -12.91 14.45
C VAL A 16 13.77 -13.01 13.71
N SER A 17 13.14 -11.85 13.49
CA SER A 17 11.81 -11.73 12.89
C SER A 17 11.86 -11.32 11.42
N GLY A 18 11.18 -12.07 10.56
CA GLY A 18 11.04 -11.77 9.13
C GLY A 18 10.32 -10.45 8.90
N LEU A 19 9.24 -10.21 9.65
CA LEU A 19 8.46 -8.97 9.56
C LEU A 19 9.33 -7.75 9.84
N LEU A 20 10.07 -7.75 10.96
CA LEU A 20 10.87 -6.59 11.36
C LEU A 20 12.02 -6.31 10.39
N ASN A 21 12.65 -7.35 9.83
CA ASN A 21 13.68 -7.18 8.79
C ASN A 21 13.11 -6.54 7.52
N TRP A 22 11.95 -6.99 7.06
CA TRP A 22 11.31 -6.41 5.87
C TRP A 22 10.75 -5.01 6.13
N GLN A 23 10.20 -4.76 7.31
CA GLN A 23 9.79 -3.42 7.73
C GLN A 23 10.99 -2.47 7.76
N TYR A 24 12.14 -2.92 8.27
CA TYR A 24 13.35 -2.12 8.28
C TYR A 24 13.88 -1.83 6.87
N ALA A 25 13.89 -2.84 5.98
CA ALA A 25 14.24 -2.64 4.57
C ALA A 25 13.33 -1.60 3.89
N TYR A 26 12.02 -1.68 4.12
CA TYR A 26 11.05 -0.70 3.63
C TYR A 26 11.30 0.72 4.20
N VAL A 27 11.54 0.86 5.50
CA VAL A 27 11.82 2.18 6.10
C VAL A 27 13.10 2.79 5.52
N LEU A 28 14.13 1.98 5.25
CA LEU A 28 15.37 2.47 4.64
C LEU A 28 15.17 2.96 3.19
N THR A 29 14.25 2.38 2.42
CA THR A 29 13.92 2.91 1.08
C THR A 29 13.20 4.24 1.19
N GLN A 30 12.27 4.39 2.13
CA GLN A 30 11.59 5.66 2.40
C GLN A 30 12.57 6.75 2.86
N ALA A 31 13.51 6.40 3.75
CA ALA A 31 14.56 7.31 4.19
C ALA A 31 15.43 7.76 3.02
N ALA A 32 15.86 6.83 2.16
CA ALA A 32 16.65 7.18 0.99
C ALA A 32 15.94 8.15 0.03
N ASP A 33 14.63 7.99 -0.15
CA ASP A 33 13.85 8.86 -1.02
C ASP A 33 13.67 10.25 -0.42
N LEU A 34 13.48 10.35 0.90
CA LEU A 34 13.46 11.63 1.62
C LEU A 34 14.80 12.37 1.49
N GLU A 35 15.93 11.70 1.75
CA GLU A 35 17.27 12.28 1.58
C GLU A 35 17.49 12.77 0.14
N ALA A 36 17.07 11.97 -0.85
CA ALA A 36 17.18 12.35 -2.26
C ALA A 36 16.34 13.58 -2.60
N MET A 37 15.13 13.71 -2.03
CA MET A 37 14.27 14.89 -2.21
C MET A 37 14.89 16.15 -1.59
N LEU A 38 15.67 16.00 -0.51
CA LEU A 38 16.36 17.11 0.15
C LEU A 38 17.74 17.43 -0.46
N GLY A 39 18.19 16.67 -1.47
CA GLY A 39 19.48 16.87 -2.13
C GLY A 39 20.66 16.13 -1.47
N GLU A 40 20.42 15.35 -0.41
CA GLU A 40 21.42 14.62 0.36
C GLU A 40 21.82 13.30 -0.30
N ARG A 41 22.50 13.40 -1.47
CA ARG A 41 22.82 12.25 -2.34
C ARG A 41 23.63 11.16 -1.64
N ALA A 42 24.57 11.53 -0.78
CA ALA A 42 25.44 10.57 -0.09
C ALA A 42 24.65 9.75 0.95
N MET A 43 23.76 10.40 1.72
CA MET A 43 22.89 9.70 2.67
C MET A 43 21.87 8.83 1.95
N ALA A 44 21.25 9.34 0.88
CA ALA A 44 20.36 8.54 0.04
C ALA A 44 21.05 7.25 -0.48
N ALA A 45 22.29 7.36 -0.96
CA ALA A 45 23.05 6.19 -1.41
C ALA A 45 23.36 5.21 -0.27
N ARG A 46 23.76 5.73 0.91
CA ARG A 46 24.01 4.92 2.11
C ARG A 46 22.77 4.11 2.50
N TRP A 47 21.60 4.73 2.57
CA TRP A 47 20.35 4.05 2.94
C TRP A 47 19.89 3.05 1.89
N ARG A 48 20.00 3.36 0.59
CA ARG A 48 19.72 2.38 -0.49
C ARG A 48 20.61 1.16 -0.40
N ASN A 49 21.90 1.35 -0.14
CA ASN A 49 22.84 0.23 -0.01
C ASN A 49 22.54 -0.63 1.20
N LEU A 50 22.19 -0.02 2.34
CA LEU A 50 21.79 -0.77 3.52
C LEU A 50 20.47 -1.52 3.28
N ALA A 51 19.46 -0.88 2.68
CA ALA A 51 18.18 -1.50 2.36
C ALA A 51 18.37 -2.76 1.49
N LYS A 52 19.21 -2.67 0.45
CA LYS A 52 19.56 -3.82 -0.42
C LYS A 52 20.22 -4.95 0.36
N ARG A 53 21.16 -4.64 1.26
CA ARG A 53 21.84 -5.65 2.08
C ARG A 53 20.87 -6.35 3.03
N ILE A 54 19.99 -5.61 3.69
CA ILE A 54 18.95 -6.18 4.56
C ILE A 54 17.97 -7.04 3.76
N ALA A 55 17.48 -6.55 2.62
CA ALA A 55 16.57 -7.31 1.76
C ALA A 55 17.23 -8.61 1.25
N GLN A 56 18.50 -8.58 0.87
CA GLN A 56 19.23 -9.78 0.46
C GLN A 56 19.35 -10.79 1.60
N ALA A 57 19.73 -10.33 2.81
CA ALA A 57 19.79 -11.19 3.99
C ALA A 57 18.40 -11.76 4.34
N ALA A 58 17.35 -10.95 4.26
CA ALA A 58 15.97 -11.36 4.53
C ALA A 58 15.47 -12.38 3.51
N CYS A 59 15.76 -12.19 2.21
CA CYS A 59 15.48 -13.20 1.18
C CYS A 59 16.18 -14.52 1.49
N THR A 60 17.48 -14.51 1.81
CA THR A 60 18.22 -15.74 2.14
C THR A 60 17.66 -16.44 3.38
N ALA A 61 17.29 -15.67 4.41
CA ALA A 61 16.89 -16.22 5.71
C ALA A 61 15.43 -16.68 5.75
N PHE A 62 14.52 -15.98 5.08
CA PHE A 62 13.07 -16.16 5.26
C PHE A 62 12.34 -16.63 4.01
N TRP A 63 12.95 -16.61 2.82
CA TRP A 63 12.28 -17.13 1.63
C TRP A 63 12.13 -18.66 1.72
N TYR A 64 10.89 -19.13 1.71
CA TYR A 64 10.58 -20.56 1.72
C TYR A 64 10.12 -21.00 0.33
N GLU A 65 11.02 -21.68 -0.39
CA GLU A 65 10.88 -21.95 -1.83
C GLU A 65 9.66 -22.83 -2.18
N SER A 66 9.30 -23.82 -1.35
CA SER A 66 8.15 -24.70 -1.63
C SER A 66 6.82 -23.92 -1.59
N ARG A 67 6.65 -23.04 -0.59
CA ARG A 67 5.44 -22.20 -0.45
C ARG A 67 5.48 -20.95 -1.32
N GLY A 68 6.67 -20.42 -1.60
CA GLY A 68 6.85 -19.22 -2.41
C GLY A 68 6.53 -17.94 -1.66
N LEU A 69 6.81 -17.92 -0.36
CA LEU A 69 6.47 -16.86 0.57
C LEU A 69 7.65 -16.58 1.50
N MET A 70 7.62 -15.42 2.13
CA MET A 70 8.53 -15.05 3.21
C MET A 70 7.96 -15.56 4.54
N ALA A 71 8.73 -16.35 5.27
CA ALA A 71 8.42 -16.76 6.62
C ALA A 71 8.57 -15.60 7.61
N ASP A 72 7.84 -15.67 8.73
CA ASP A 72 7.98 -14.75 9.86
C ASP A 72 9.16 -15.12 10.77
N THR A 73 9.61 -16.38 10.73
CA THR A 73 10.64 -16.96 11.60
C THR A 73 11.70 -17.69 10.78
N LEU A 74 12.88 -17.93 11.37
CA LEU A 74 13.94 -18.74 10.77
C LEU A 74 13.60 -20.24 10.67
N ALA A 75 12.62 -20.71 11.45
CA ALA A 75 12.16 -22.10 11.41
C ALA A 75 11.22 -22.38 10.21
N HIS A 76 10.78 -21.33 9.49
CA HIS A 76 9.83 -21.43 8.38
C HIS A 76 8.51 -22.12 8.76
N ASP A 77 8.04 -21.89 9.99
CA ASP A 77 6.83 -22.48 10.56
C ASP A 77 5.63 -21.52 10.60
N CYS A 78 5.86 -20.22 10.44
CA CYS A 78 4.84 -19.19 10.48
C CYS A 78 4.98 -18.23 9.29
N PHE A 79 3.84 -17.84 8.71
CA PHE A 79 3.77 -16.95 7.56
C PHE A 79 2.58 -16.01 7.71
N SER A 80 2.78 -14.74 7.38
CA SER A 80 1.76 -13.71 7.53
C SER A 80 1.64 -12.82 6.30
N GLU A 81 0.46 -12.22 6.14
CA GLU A 81 0.28 -11.10 5.21
C GLU A 81 1.21 -9.94 5.55
N HIS A 82 1.57 -9.77 6.82
CA HIS A 82 2.41 -8.66 7.28
C HIS A 82 3.79 -8.67 6.60
N THR A 83 4.48 -9.82 6.69
CA THR A 83 5.82 -9.98 6.10
C THR A 83 5.76 -9.90 4.58
N GLN A 84 4.74 -10.48 3.96
CA GLN A 84 4.52 -10.41 2.52
C GLN A 84 4.36 -8.95 2.05
N CYS A 85 3.52 -8.17 2.75
CA CYS A 85 3.28 -6.78 2.42
C CYS A 85 4.54 -5.95 2.55
N MET A 86 5.28 -6.06 3.66
CA MET A 86 6.52 -5.30 3.86
C MET A 86 7.59 -5.66 2.81
N ALA A 87 7.67 -6.93 2.41
CA ALA A 87 8.55 -7.35 1.32
C ALA A 87 8.18 -6.69 -0.02
N VAL A 88 6.90 -6.67 -0.37
CA VAL A 88 6.39 -6.02 -1.59
C VAL A 88 6.60 -4.51 -1.55
N LEU A 89 6.25 -3.86 -0.44
CA LEU A 89 6.34 -2.41 -0.26
C LEU A 89 7.78 -1.90 -0.30
N SER A 90 8.75 -2.71 0.14
CA SER A 90 10.17 -2.36 0.00
C SER A 90 10.60 -2.13 -1.46
N GLY A 91 9.93 -2.77 -2.42
CA GLY A 91 10.35 -2.73 -3.83
C GLY A 91 11.68 -3.42 -4.12
N LEU A 92 12.20 -4.22 -3.18
CA LEU A 92 13.53 -4.86 -3.27
C LEU A 92 13.48 -6.36 -3.58
N ILE A 93 12.29 -6.96 -3.68
CA ILE A 93 12.11 -8.34 -4.13
C ILE A 93 12.14 -8.44 -5.66
N ASP A 94 12.55 -9.59 -6.17
CA ASP A 94 12.59 -9.83 -7.61
C ASP A 94 11.18 -10.06 -8.21
N ALA A 95 11.09 -10.08 -9.55
CA ALA A 95 9.82 -10.26 -10.25
C ALA A 95 9.18 -11.65 -10.02
N ARG A 96 9.98 -12.69 -9.76
CA ARG A 96 9.51 -14.06 -9.48
C ARG A 96 8.90 -14.12 -8.08
N GLN A 97 9.60 -13.63 -7.08
CA GLN A 97 9.14 -13.51 -5.69
C GLN A 97 7.87 -12.66 -5.64
N ARG A 98 7.86 -11.49 -6.31
CA ARG A 98 6.69 -10.62 -6.40
C ARG A 98 5.45 -11.33 -6.95
N ARG A 99 5.60 -12.11 -8.03
CA ARG A 99 4.49 -12.91 -8.60
C ARG A 99 3.99 -13.99 -7.64
N ARG A 100 4.90 -14.72 -6.98
CA ARG A 100 4.54 -15.80 -6.06
C ARG A 100 3.88 -15.25 -4.78
N ILE A 101 4.39 -14.16 -4.24
CA ILE A 101 3.77 -13.45 -3.11
C ILE A 101 2.39 -12.91 -3.50
N ALA A 102 2.23 -12.33 -4.70
CA ALA A 102 0.91 -11.91 -5.18
C ALA A 102 -0.09 -13.06 -5.21
N HIS A 103 0.32 -14.23 -5.71
CA HIS A 103 -0.52 -15.42 -5.70
C HIS A 103 -0.87 -15.86 -4.27
N GLY A 104 0.12 -15.95 -3.38
CA GLY A 104 -0.10 -16.40 -2.00
C GLY A 104 -0.99 -15.46 -1.19
N LEU A 105 -0.81 -14.13 -1.29
CA LEU A 105 -1.66 -13.15 -0.61
C LEU A 105 -3.16 -13.36 -0.91
N LEU A 106 -3.48 -13.86 -2.09
CA LEU A 106 -4.85 -14.00 -2.57
C LEU A 106 -5.45 -15.39 -2.35
N HIS A 107 -4.61 -16.42 -2.31
CA HIS A 107 -5.07 -17.80 -2.43
C HIS A 107 -4.58 -18.72 -1.31
N ASP A 108 -3.53 -18.36 -0.59
CA ASP A 108 -2.98 -19.21 0.47
C ASP A 108 -3.84 -19.07 1.74
N PRO A 109 -4.61 -20.09 2.16
CA PRO A 109 -5.52 -20.00 3.30
C PRO A 109 -4.78 -19.95 4.64
N ASP A 110 -3.54 -20.45 4.69
CA ASP A 110 -2.75 -20.65 5.92
C ASP A 110 -1.87 -19.43 6.24
N LEU A 111 -2.14 -18.29 5.61
CA LEU A 111 -1.49 -17.02 5.96
C LEU A 111 -2.21 -16.36 7.13
N ALA A 112 -1.45 -16.01 8.16
CA ALA A 112 -1.94 -15.15 9.23
C ALA A 112 -2.37 -13.80 8.65
N ARG A 113 -3.68 -13.51 8.76
CA ARG A 113 -4.31 -12.34 8.14
C ARG A 113 -4.05 -11.07 8.94
N CYS A 114 -3.87 -9.97 8.22
CA CYS A 114 -3.82 -8.66 8.83
C CYS A 114 -5.21 -8.19 9.24
N THR A 115 -5.27 -7.39 10.31
CA THR A 115 -6.50 -6.74 10.77
C THR A 115 -6.54 -5.28 10.35
N ILE A 116 -7.43 -4.49 10.96
CA ILE A 116 -7.84 -3.15 10.51
C ILE A 116 -6.64 -2.23 10.28
N TYR A 117 -5.77 -2.05 11.27
CA TYR A 117 -4.60 -1.17 11.15
C TYR A 117 -3.73 -1.53 9.94
N PHE A 118 -3.34 -2.80 9.87
CA PHE A 118 -2.34 -3.22 8.91
C PHE A 118 -2.92 -3.44 7.51
N SER A 119 -4.25 -3.51 7.38
CA SER A 119 -4.92 -3.55 6.08
C SER A 119 -4.58 -2.35 5.19
N PHE A 120 -4.16 -1.21 5.77
CA PHE A 120 -3.56 -0.11 5.02
C PHE A 120 -2.37 -0.57 4.14
N TYR A 121 -1.41 -1.28 4.74
CA TYR A 121 -0.22 -1.77 4.05
C TYR A 121 -0.57 -2.89 3.06
N LEU A 122 -1.56 -3.73 3.40
CA LEU A 122 -2.07 -4.73 2.46
C LEU A 122 -2.64 -4.06 1.20
N PHE A 123 -3.43 -3.00 1.35
CA PHE A 123 -4.04 -2.31 0.22
C PHE A 123 -2.98 -1.57 -0.63
N GLU A 124 -1.96 -0.98 -0.01
CA GLU A 124 -0.80 -0.44 -0.74
C GLU A 124 -0.03 -1.54 -1.50
N ALA A 125 0.19 -2.70 -0.88
CA ALA A 125 0.85 -3.83 -1.52
C ALA A 125 0.03 -4.37 -2.70
N LEU A 126 -1.27 -4.61 -2.53
CA LEU A 126 -2.19 -5.04 -3.58
C LEU A 126 -2.23 -4.06 -4.75
N ARG A 127 -2.22 -2.75 -4.47
CA ARG A 127 -2.06 -1.73 -5.51
C ARG A 127 -0.76 -1.90 -6.28
N MET A 128 0.37 -2.02 -5.59
CA MET A 128 1.66 -2.23 -6.27
C MET A 128 1.64 -3.50 -7.11
N LEU A 129 0.95 -4.55 -6.67
CA LEU A 129 0.81 -5.82 -7.39
C LEU A 129 -0.22 -5.78 -8.53
N GLY A 130 -0.94 -4.67 -8.71
CA GLY A 130 -2.02 -4.55 -9.71
C GLY A 130 -3.23 -5.41 -9.38
N ARG A 131 -3.45 -5.71 -8.08
CA ARG A 131 -4.51 -6.58 -7.56
C ARG A 131 -5.52 -5.81 -6.69
N VAL A 132 -5.88 -4.60 -7.12
CA VAL A 132 -6.86 -3.75 -6.42
C VAL A 132 -8.27 -4.37 -6.38
N ASP A 133 -8.55 -5.36 -7.24
CA ASP A 133 -9.76 -6.17 -7.20
C ASP A 133 -9.95 -6.89 -5.86
N ALA A 134 -8.86 -7.31 -5.22
CA ALA A 134 -8.88 -8.03 -3.95
C ALA A 134 -9.12 -7.10 -2.74
N ILE A 135 -8.96 -5.79 -2.90
CA ILE A 135 -9.27 -4.82 -1.84
C ILE A 135 -10.76 -4.89 -1.48
N PHE A 136 -11.64 -5.12 -2.46
CA PHE A 136 -13.09 -5.19 -2.25
C PHE A 136 -13.50 -6.32 -1.30
N ASP A 137 -12.81 -7.46 -1.36
CA ASP A 137 -13.11 -8.59 -0.47
C ASP A 137 -12.76 -8.25 0.98
N ARG A 138 -11.73 -7.44 1.20
CA ARG A 138 -11.33 -6.95 2.53
C ARG A 138 -12.23 -5.81 3.03
N LEU A 139 -12.77 -4.99 2.12
CA LEU A 139 -13.71 -3.92 2.47
C LEU A 139 -15.03 -4.42 3.06
N GLN A 140 -15.35 -5.72 2.92
CA GLN A 140 -16.54 -6.32 3.52
C GLN A 140 -16.62 -6.04 5.03
N LEU A 141 -15.49 -6.10 5.74
CA LEU A 141 -15.43 -5.74 7.16
C LEU A 141 -16.04 -4.35 7.43
N TRP A 142 -15.69 -3.33 6.65
CA TRP A 142 -16.21 -1.97 6.80
C TRP A 142 -17.68 -1.85 6.43
N PHE A 143 -18.13 -2.60 5.42
CA PHE A 143 -19.55 -2.65 5.05
C PHE A 143 -20.39 -3.29 6.17
N ASP A 144 -19.86 -4.31 6.82
CA ASP A 144 -20.49 -4.98 7.96
C ASP A 144 -20.55 -4.07 9.19
N LEU A 145 -19.54 -3.23 9.45
CA LEU A 145 -19.60 -2.24 10.55
C LEU A 145 -20.85 -1.36 10.41
N LYS A 146 -21.09 -0.84 9.20
CA LYS A 146 -22.27 -0.02 8.91
C LYS A 146 -23.56 -0.84 9.07
N ALA A 147 -23.59 -2.08 8.58
CA ALA A 147 -24.75 -2.97 8.72
C ALA A 147 -25.08 -3.26 10.20
N ASN A 148 -24.07 -3.31 11.05
CA ASN A 148 -24.18 -3.51 12.51
C ASN A 148 -24.47 -2.22 13.29
N GLY A 149 -24.73 -1.10 12.61
CA GLY A 149 -25.13 0.17 13.23
C GLY A 149 -23.97 1.08 13.65
N LEU A 150 -22.72 0.69 13.40
CA LEU A 150 -21.57 1.55 13.69
C LEU A 150 -21.49 2.71 12.71
N ARG A 151 -21.11 3.89 13.22
CA ARG A 151 -20.90 5.11 12.43
C ARG A 151 -19.43 5.49 12.28
N THR A 152 -18.54 4.76 12.96
CA THR A 152 -17.10 4.99 13.02
C THR A 152 -16.37 3.66 12.84
N PRO A 153 -15.13 3.67 12.33
CA PRO A 153 -14.33 2.46 12.23
C PRO A 153 -13.81 2.03 13.61
N ILE A 154 -13.73 0.72 13.83
CA ILE A 154 -13.29 0.11 15.10
C ILE A 154 -11.77 -0.09 15.16
N GLU A 155 -11.22 -0.30 16.36
CA GLU A 155 -9.78 -0.51 16.59
C GLU A 155 -9.31 -1.85 16.01
N GLN A 156 -10.01 -2.91 16.34
CA GLN A 156 -9.73 -4.27 15.85
C GLN A 156 -11.05 -5.04 15.74
N PRO A 157 -11.09 -6.17 15.01
CA PRO A 157 -12.23 -7.08 15.08
C PRO A 157 -12.52 -7.48 16.53
N GLU A 158 -13.79 -7.78 16.82
CA GLU A 158 -14.22 -8.12 18.19
C GLU A 158 -13.38 -9.24 18.82
N PRO A 159 -13.03 -9.14 20.11
CA PRO A 159 -13.41 -8.08 21.05
C PRO A 159 -12.60 -6.78 20.85
N SER A 160 -13.28 -5.65 20.64
CA SER A 160 -12.65 -4.35 20.46
C SER A 160 -12.62 -3.52 21.75
N ARG A 161 -11.55 -2.75 21.96
CA ARG A 161 -11.49 -1.78 23.06
C ARG A 161 -12.09 -0.43 22.66
N SER A 162 -12.08 -0.09 21.37
CA SER A 162 -12.62 1.16 20.84
C SER A 162 -13.40 0.95 19.54
N ASP A 163 -14.64 1.45 19.52
CA ASP A 163 -15.52 1.48 18.35
C ASP A 163 -15.31 2.73 17.48
N CYS A 164 -14.34 3.57 17.84
CA CYS A 164 -13.97 4.79 17.12
C CYS A 164 -12.45 4.95 17.11
N HIS A 165 -11.80 4.41 16.08
CA HIS A 165 -10.35 4.42 15.97
C HIS A 165 -9.87 4.91 14.61
N GLY A 166 -9.15 6.04 14.60
CA GLY A 166 -8.75 6.74 13.37
C GLY A 166 -7.92 5.89 12.40
N TRP A 167 -7.18 4.89 12.89
CA TRP A 167 -6.41 4.00 12.02
C TRP A 167 -7.28 3.13 11.10
N GLY A 168 -8.59 3.05 11.35
CA GLY A 168 -9.52 2.26 10.54
C GLY A 168 -10.16 3.08 9.44
N SER A 169 -9.83 4.37 9.34
CA SER A 169 -10.35 5.28 8.32
C SER A 169 -9.60 5.20 6.98
N HIS A 170 -8.60 4.33 6.86
CA HIS A 170 -7.78 4.24 5.64
C HIS A 170 -8.51 3.88 4.35
N PRO A 171 -9.73 3.29 4.31
CA PRO A 171 -10.46 3.18 3.04
C PRO A 171 -10.68 4.54 2.36
N LEU A 172 -10.79 5.64 3.13
CA LEU A 172 -10.84 7.00 2.59
C LEU A 172 -9.54 7.37 1.88
N PHE A 173 -8.38 7.04 2.48
CA PHE A 173 -7.08 7.23 1.84
C PHE A 173 -6.99 6.43 0.54
N HIS A 174 -7.36 5.15 0.55
CA HIS A 174 -7.29 4.30 -0.66
C HIS A 174 -8.29 4.72 -1.74
N TYR A 175 -9.44 5.30 -1.39
CA TYR A 175 -10.34 5.92 -2.37
C TYR A 175 -9.63 6.94 -3.25
N PHE A 176 -8.93 7.89 -2.64
CA PHE A 176 -8.22 8.94 -3.38
C PHE A 176 -6.89 8.45 -3.95
N ALA A 177 -6.06 7.82 -3.12
CA ALA A 177 -4.70 7.45 -3.51
C ALA A 177 -4.66 6.24 -4.45
N THR A 178 -5.57 5.28 -4.31
CA THR A 178 -5.54 4.02 -5.07
C THR A 178 -6.59 4.00 -6.18
N PHE A 179 -7.88 4.15 -5.85
CA PHE A 179 -8.95 4.02 -6.84
C PHE A 179 -8.97 5.21 -7.81
N LEU A 180 -8.98 6.44 -7.32
CA LEU A 180 -8.78 7.64 -8.15
C LEU A 180 -7.31 7.82 -8.57
N GLY A 181 -6.38 7.21 -7.83
CA GLY A 181 -4.97 7.15 -8.21
C GLY A 181 -4.18 8.43 -7.98
N ILE A 182 -4.68 9.37 -7.16
CA ILE A 182 -4.09 10.69 -6.96
C ILE A 182 -3.01 10.61 -5.87
N ARG A 183 -1.73 10.75 -6.25
CA ARG A 183 -0.59 10.74 -5.31
C ARG A 183 0.38 11.89 -5.56
N PRO A 184 1.11 12.36 -4.53
CA PRO A 184 2.22 13.28 -4.73
C PRO A 184 3.32 12.62 -5.58
N ALA A 185 3.82 13.36 -6.57
CA ALA A 185 4.94 12.97 -7.43
C ALA A 185 6.21 13.78 -7.12
N SER A 186 6.13 14.77 -6.24
CA SER A 186 7.28 15.52 -5.73
C SER A 186 7.02 15.99 -4.29
N PHE A 187 8.08 16.50 -3.66
CA PHE A 187 8.01 17.14 -2.35
C PHE A 187 6.93 18.23 -2.33
N GLY A 188 6.23 18.36 -1.20
CA GLY A 188 5.18 19.36 -1.02
C GLY A 188 3.93 19.19 -1.90
N PHE A 189 3.80 18.05 -2.60
CA PHE A 189 2.71 17.81 -3.55
C PHE A 189 2.70 18.78 -4.75
N GLU A 190 3.84 19.44 -5.05
CA GLU A 190 3.93 20.41 -6.15
C GLU A 190 3.66 19.79 -7.54
N ALA A 191 3.98 18.51 -7.68
CA ALA A 191 3.59 17.67 -8.79
C ALA A 191 2.75 16.49 -8.32
N VAL A 192 1.83 16.04 -9.17
CA VAL A 192 0.90 14.93 -8.91
C VAL A 192 1.03 13.82 -9.95
N GLU A 193 0.98 12.55 -9.51
CA GLU A 193 0.66 11.41 -10.37
C GLU A 193 -0.82 11.08 -10.21
N VAL A 194 -1.52 10.89 -11.33
CA VAL A 194 -2.90 10.42 -11.37
C VAL A 194 -2.94 9.12 -12.17
N ARG A 195 -3.02 8.00 -11.44
CA ARG A 195 -3.03 6.64 -12.01
C ARG A 195 -4.20 5.84 -11.48
N PRO A 196 -5.42 6.00 -12.04
CA PRO A 196 -6.61 5.36 -11.52
C PRO A 196 -6.52 3.83 -11.63
N GLN A 197 -6.92 3.14 -10.56
CA GLN A 197 -6.99 1.67 -10.50
C GLN A 197 -8.36 1.28 -9.96
N LEU A 198 -9.38 1.28 -10.84
CA LEU A 198 -10.79 1.18 -10.44
C LEU A 198 -11.20 -0.20 -9.91
N GLY A 199 -10.44 -1.27 -10.21
CA GLY A 199 -10.76 -2.62 -9.76
C GLY A 199 -12.16 -3.04 -10.20
N ARG A 200 -13.06 -3.28 -9.24
CA ARG A 200 -14.47 -3.65 -9.50
C ARG A 200 -15.39 -2.45 -9.76
N LEU A 201 -14.91 -1.21 -9.60
CA LEU A 201 -15.73 -0.02 -9.82
C LEU A 201 -15.92 0.25 -11.31
N THR A 202 -17.17 0.47 -11.71
CA THR A 202 -17.51 0.95 -13.05
C THR A 202 -17.35 2.46 -13.19
N ARG A 203 -17.42 3.20 -12.07
CA ARG A 203 -17.18 4.64 -11.99
C ARG A 203 -16.64 5.03 -10.61
N ALA A 204 -15.77 6.03 -10.56
CA ALA A 204 -15.32 6.68 -9.33
C ALA A 204 -15.11 8.18 -9.58
N SER A 205 -15.53 9.01 -8.63
CA SER A 205 -15.33 10.45 -8.70
C SER A 205 -15.04 11.03 -7.32
N GLY A 206 -14.26 12.11 -7.26
CA GLY A 206 -13.96 12.77 -5.98
C GLY A 206 -13.24 14.09 -6.15
N ARG A 207 -13.24 14.87 -5.06
CA ARG A 207 -12.53 16.14 -4.91
C ARG A 207 -11.54 15.97 -3.75
N LEU A 208 -10.25 16.06 -4.05
CA LEU A 208 -9.19 15.97 -3.05
C LEU A 208 -8.72 17.38 -2.71
N ALA A 209 -8.74 17.73 -1.43
CA ALA A 209 -8.16 18.97 -0.95
C ALA A 209 -6.65 18.97 -1.19
N HIS A 210 -6.13 20.05 -1.77
CA HIS A 210 -4.70 20.24 -2.02
C HIS A 210 -4.32 21.70 -1.68
N PRO A 211 -3.08 21.99 -1.22
CA PRO A 211 -2.70 23.33 -0.72
C PRO A 211 -2.95 24.49 -1.69
N ARG A 212 -2.94 24.23 -3.00
CA ARG A 212 -3.19 25.22 -4.07
C ARG A 212 -4.65 25.25 -4.59
N GLY A 213 -5.57 24.53 -3.94
CA GLY A 213 -6.94 24.32 -4.42
C GLY A 213 -7.22 22.85 -4.69
N GLU A 214 -8.47 22.50 -4.98
CA GLU A 214 -8.88 21.09 -5.11
C GLU A 214 -8.38 20.42 -6.40
N ILE A 215 -8.09 19.13 -6.30
CA ILE A 215 -7.93 18.22 -7.44
C ILE A 215 -9.27 17.51 -7.65
N VAL A 216 -9.86 17.60 -8.84
CA VAL A 216 -11.15 16.99 -9.15
C VAL A 216 -10.94 15.86 -10.16
N ALA A 217 -11.47 14.67 -9.86
CA ALA A 217 -11.38 13.51 -10.73
C ALA A 217 -12.76 12.86 -10.91
N ASP A 218 -13.04 12.41 -12.13
CA ASP A 218 -14.23 11.64 -12.52
C ASP A 218 -13.83 10.62 -13.56
N PHE A 219 -13.89 9.34 -13.23
CA PHE A 219 -13.46 8.24 -14.07
C PHE A 219 -14.55 7.19 -14.19
N ARG A 220 -14.70 6.62 -15.38
CA ARG A 220 -15.56 5.46 -15.68
C ARG A 220 -14.80 4.43 -16.50
N VAL A 221 -15.19 3.17 -16.37
CA VAL A 221 -14.74 2.10 -17.27
C VAL A 221 -15.70 2.03 -18.45
N GLN A 222 -15.19 2.19 -19.67
CA GLN A 222 -15.94 2.04 -20.91
C GLN A 222 -15.10 1.22 -21.89
N ASP A 223 -15.65 0.12 -22.40
CA ASP A 223 -14.96 -0.81 -23.31
C ASP A 223 -13.62 -1.33 -22.73
N GLY A 224 -13.59 -1.61 -21.43
CA GLY A 224 -12.40 -2.06 -20.70
C GLY A 224 -11.32 -0.98 -20.52
N ARG A 225 -11.59 0.28 -20.89
CA ARG A 225 -10.66 1.41 -20.77
C ARG A 225 -11.16 2.41 -19.74
N VAL A 226 -10.24 3.04 -19.04
CA VAL A 226 -10.56 4.18 -18.15
C VAL A 226 -10.76 5.42 -19.01
N ARG A 227 -11.93 6.05 -18.87
CA ARG A 227 -12.29 7.32 -19.49
C ARG A 227 -12.77 8.31 -18.45
N GLY A 228 -12.68 9.60 -18.73
CA GLY A 228 -13.14 10.62 -17.79
C GLY A 228 -12.33 11.89 -17.78
N THR A 229 -12.34 12.59 -16.64
CA THR A 229 -11.68 13.89 -16.50
C THR A 229 -10.89 14.02 -15.21
N VAL A 230 -9.73 14.66 -15.31
CA VAL A 230 -8.99 15.19 -14.16
C VAL A 230 -8.78 16.68 -14.34
N GLN A 231 -8.95 17.45 -13.26
CA GLN A 231 -8.70 18.87 -13.19
C GLN A 231 -7.73 19.13 -12.03
N LEU A 232 -6.62 19.80 -12.35
CA LEU A 232 -5.64 20.26 -11.38
C LEU A 232 -5.84 21.74 -11.03
N PRO A 233 -5.57 22.14 -9.79
CA PRO A 233 -5.58 23.55 -9.42
C PRO A 233 -4.43 24.31 -10.12
N ALA A 234 -4.55 25.64 -10.17
CA ALA A 234 -3.56 26.50 -10.81
C ALA A 234 -2.15 26.29 -10.20
N GLY A 235 -1.14 26.24 -11.07
CA GLY A 235 0.26 26.05 -10.66
C GLY A 235 0.61 24.64 -10.18
N VAL A 236 -0.28 23.66 -10.30
CA VAL A 236 0.05 22.24 -10.09
C VAL A 236 0.18 21.56 -11.45
N ARG A 237 1.29 20.83 -11.61
CA ARG A 237 1.55 20.00 -12.80
C ARG A 237 1.45 18.53 -12.41
N GLY A 238 1.27 17.66 -13.38
CA GLY A 238 1.28 16.24 -13.09
C GLY A 238 1.39 15.36 -14.30
N VAL A 239 1.27 14.07 -14.05
CA VAL A 239 1.20 13.04 -15.08
C VAL A 239 -0.02 12.18 -14.85
N PHE A 240 -0.77 11.95 -15.91
CA PHE A 240 -1.87 11.01 -15.96
C PHE A 240 -1.39 9.70 -16.60
N ILE A 241 -1.70 8.57 -15.98
CA ILE A 241 -1.27 7.25 -16.43
C ILE A 241 -2.47 6.30 -16.42
N ALA A 242 -2.96 5.94 -17.61
CA ALA A 242 -4.01 4.94 -17.78
C ALA A 242 -3.94 4.34 -19.20
N ASN A 243 -4.59 3.18 -19.40
CA ASN A 243 -4.70 2.52 -20.71
C ASN A 243 -3.36 2.28 -21.43
N GLY A 244 -2.26 2.12 -20.68
CA GLY A 244 -0.91 1.96 -21.24
C GLY A 244 -0.25 3.26 -21.70
N GLU A 245 -0.89 4.41 -21.51
CA GLU A 245 -0.39 5.71 -21.91
C GLU A 245 0.03 6.57 -20.70
N ARG A 246 1.00 7.45 -20.94
CA ARG A 246 1.43 8.49 -20.00
C ARG A 246 1.26 9.85 -20.67
N ARG A 247 0.52 10.75 -20.04
CA ARG A 247 0.25 12.10 -20.54
C ARG A 247 0.58 13.13 -19.48
N GLU A 248 1.23 14.23 -19.85
CA GLU A 248 1.39 15.37 -18.96
C GLU A 248 0.06 16.10 -18.78
N ILE A 249 -0.22 16.56 -17.56
CA ILE A 249 -1.40 17.34 -17.23
C ILE A 249 -0.95 18.65 -16.57
N GLY A 250 -1.25 19.76 -17.25
CA GLY A 250 -0.88 21.11 -16.83
C GLY A 250 -1.93 21.77 -15.93
N ALA A 251 -1.54 22.90 -15.34
CA ALA A 251 -2.43 23.77 -14.57
C ALA A 251 -3.65 24.17 -15.41
N SER A 252 -4.86 23.97 -14.88
CA SER A 252 -6.14 24.26 -15.54
C SER A 252 -6.54 23.33 -16.70
N ALA A 253 -5.80 22.24 -16.94
CA ALA A 253 -6.17 21.28 -17.98
C ALA A 253 -7.24 20.32 -17.45
N ARG A 254 -8.45 20.38 -18.03
CA ARG A 254 -9.39 19.26 -17.99
C ARG A 254 -8.91 18.24 -19.01
N LEU A 255 -8.14 17.25 -18.57
CA LEU A 255 -7.76 16.17 -19.47
C LEU A 255 -8.99 15.28 -19.69
N GLN A 256 -9.49 15.21 -20.92
CA GLN A 256 -10.43 14.15 -21.32
C GLN A 256 -9.63 12.92 -21.75
N VAL A 257 -9.92 11.78 -21.13
CA VAL A 257 -9.35 10.45 -21.43
C VAL A 257 -10.41 9.48 -21.92
#